data_AF-A0A966M5W2-F1
#
_entry.id   AF-A0A966M5W2-F1
#
_cell.length_a   1.000
_cell.length_b   1.000
_cell.length_c   1.000
_cell.angle_alpha   90.00
_cell.angle_beta   90.00
_cell.angle_gamma   90.00
#
_symmetry.space_group_name_H-M   'P 1'
#
loop_
_entity.id
_entity.type
_entity.pdbx_description
1 polymer ?
#
loop_
_entity_poly.entity_id
_entity_poly.type
_entity_poly.pdbx_seq_one_letter_code
_entity_poly.pdbx_strand_id
1 'polypeptide(L)' 'MTQAGHDMWAQIKSAGAVSFKAAQTGDNTARTVIVWPDAATAQAAIDDLRAAAAAMTDTKVIGSAMGELLVDYK' A
#
# COMPACT_ATOMS: atom_id res chain seq x y z
N MET A 1 5.70 5.59 12.39
CA MET A 1 5.07 5.12 11.13
C MET A 1 5.86 5.44 9.87
N THR A 2 6.82 6.38 9.87
CA THR A 2 7.61 6.71 8.66
C THR A 2 8.50 5.56 8.18
N GLN A 3 9.24 4.89 9.07
CA GLN A 3 10.10 3.75 8.71
C GLN A 3 9.31 2.60 8.08
N ALA A 4 8.20 2.22 8.71
CA ALA A 4 7.26 1.21 8.20
C ALA A 4 6.81 1.50 6.75
N GLY A 5 6.51 2.77 6.42
CA GLY A 5 6.17 3.18 5.05
C GLY A 5 7.34 3.05 4.07
N HIS A 6 8.57 3.35 4.49
CA HIS A 6 9.77 3.16 3.66
C HIS A 6 10.07 1.68 3.39
N ASP A 7 9.93 0.83 4.41
CA ASP A 7 10.17 -0.61 4.28
C ASP A 7 9.13 -1.25 3.35
N MET A 8 7.87 -0.84 3.47
CA MET A 8 6.80 -1.27 2.56
C MET A 8 7.06 -0.87 1.10
N TRP A 9 7.63 0.32 0.86
CA TRP A 9 7.83 0.81 -0.52
C TRP A 9 8.72 -0.09 -1.35
N ALA A 10 9.81 -0.63 -0.78
CA ALA A 10 10.73 -1.50 -1.53
C ALA A 10 10.01 -2.72 -2.10
N GLN A 11 9.19 -3.37 -1.29
CA GLN A 11 8.40 -4.53 -1.70
C GLN A 11 7.29 -4.13 -2.69
N ILE A 12 6.54 -3.07 -2.39
CA ILE A 12 5.44 -2.58 -3.23
C ILE A 12 5.95 -2.20 -4.63
N LYS A 13 7.12 -1.56 -4.70
CA LYS A 13 7.78 -1.23 -5.96
C LYS A 13 8.19 -2.49 -6.73
N SER A 14 8.74 -3.50 -6.05
CA SER A 14 9.16 -4.76 -6.69
C SER A 14 7.98 -5.53 -7.30
N ALA A 15 6.78 -5.37 -6.74
CA ALA A 15 5.55 -5.94 -7.29
C ALA A 15 4.98 -5.13 -8.48
N GLY A 16 5.61 -4.01 -8.89
CA GLY A 16 5.19 -3.19 -10.04
C GLY A 16 4.52 -1.83 -9.74
N ALA A 17 4.56 -1.30 -8.51
CA ALA A 17 3.82 -0.09 -8.18
C ALA A 17 4.47 1.15 -8.77
N VAL A 18 3.64 2.09 -9.22
CA VAL A 18 4.10 3.38 -9.76
C VAL A 18 4.07 4.49 -8.72
N SER A 19 3.24 4.36 -7.68
CA SER A 19 3.17 5.33 -6.58
C SER A 19 2.78 4.68 -5.27
N PHE A 20 3.31 5.21 -4.17
CA PHE A 20 2.95 4.88 -2.80
C PHE A 20 2.85 6.16 -1.99
N LYS A 21 1.69 6.38 -1.37
CA LYS A 21 1.45 7.49 -0.44
C LYS A 21 1.00 6.88 0.88
N ALA A 22 1.50 7.39 2.01
CA ALA A 22 1.03 7.01 3.33
C ALA A 22 0.67 8.28 4.12
N ALA A 23 -0.55 8.36 4.59
CA ALA A 23 -1.03 9.48 5.40
C ALA A 23 -1.44 8.98 6.78
N GLN A 24 -0.97 9.63 7.84
CA GLN A 24 -1.46 9.38 9.19
C GLN A 24 -2.92 9.85 9.28
N THR A 25 -3.79 8.99 9.80
CA THR A 25 -5.25 9.24 9.92
C THR A 25 -5.72 9.28 11.38
N GLY A 26 -4.80 9.07 12.32
CA GLY A 26 -4.99 9.19 13.76
C GLY A 26 -3.71 8.83 14.49
N ASP A 27 -3.71 8.89 15.82
CA ASP A 27 -2.51 8.75 16.65
C ASP A 27 -1.68 7.50 16.29
N ASN A 28 -2.35 6.36 16.08
CA ASN A 28 -1.73 5.09 15.72
C ASN A 28 -2.32 4.47 14.43
N THR A 29 -2.91 5.27 13.55
CA THR A 29 -3.48 4.76 12.29
C THR A 29 -2.96 5.52 11.08
N ALA A 30 -2.78 4.81 9.98
CA ALA A 30 -2.45 5.41 8.70
C ALA A 30 -3.24 4.75 7.58
N ARG A 31 -3.40 5.48 6.49
CA ARG A 31 -3.93 4.99 5.21
C ARG A 31 -2.83 5.05 4.16
N THR A 32 -2.58 3.92 3.53
CA THR A 32 -1.75 3.84 2.34
C THR A 32 -2.61 3.92 1.08
N VAL A 33 -2.08 4.57 0.05
CA VAL A 33 -2.64 4.61 -1.30
C VAL A 33 -1.54 4.15 -2.25
N ILE A 34 -1.81 3.07 -2.97
CA ILE A 34 -0.88 2.44 -3.90
C ILE A 34 -1.48 2.54 -5.29
N VAL A 35 -0.70 3.05 -6.24
CA VAL A 35 -1.10 3.10 -7.65
C VAL A 35 -0.29 2.08 -8.42
N TRP A 36 -0.98 1.28 -9.22
CA TRP A 36 -0.44 0.25 -10.11
C TRP A 36 -0.67 0.65 -11.57
N PRO A 37 0.13 0.14 -12.52
CA PRO A 37 -0.05 0.44 -13.94
C PRO A 37 -1.39 -0.11 -14.49
N ASP A 38 -1.89 -1.20 -13.92
CA ASP A 38 -3.14 -1.85 -14.32
C ASP A 38 -3.74 -2.69 -13.17
N ALA A 39 -4.99 -3.11 -13.36
CA ALA A 39 -5.73 -3.89 -12.37
C ALA A 39 -5.16 -5.31 -12.17
N ALA A 40 -4.55 -5.91 -13.20
CA ALA A 40 -3.98 -7.25 -13.10
C ALA A 40 -2.76 -7.26 -12.18
N THR A 41 -1.89 -6.27 -12.32
CA THR A 41 -0.72 -6.05 -11.46
C THR A 41 -1.17 -5.77 -10.02
N ALA A 42 -2.18 -4.93 -9.83
CA ALA A 42 -2.75 -4.67 -8.51
C ALA A 42 -3.28 -5.94 -7.84
N GLN A 43 -3.99 -6.78 -8.60
CA GLN A 43 -4.58 -8.01 -8.08
C GLN A 43 -3.53 -9.06 -7.73
N ALA A 44 -2.46 -9.17 -8.52
CA ALA A 44 -1.34 -10.07 -8.24
C ALA A 44 -0.57 -9.64 -6.99
N ALA A 45 -0.40 -8.34 -6.76
CA ALA A 45 0.39 -7.80 -5.65
C ALA A 45 -0.34 -7.83 -4.29
N ILE A 46 -1.65 -8.03 -4.26
CA ILE A 46 -2.46 -7.83 -3.04
C ILE A 46 -2.18 -8.86 -1.96
N ASP A 47 -1.97 -10.12 -2.33
CA ASP A 47 -1.74 -11.17 -1.34
C ASP A 47 -0.33 -11.02 -0.73
N ASP A 48 0.67 -10.65 -1.54
CA ASP A 48 2.01 -10.30 -1.06
C ASP A 48 2.00 -9.07 -0.15
N LEU A 49 1.20 -8.05 -0.48
CA LEU A 49 1.02 -6.86 0.36
C LEU A 49 0.41 -7.22 1.72
N ARG A 50 -0.62 -8.08 1.74
CA ARG A 50 -1.24 -8.56 2.97
C ARG A 50 -0.28 -9.39 3.79
N ALA A 51 0.49 -10.27 3.16
CA ALA A 51 1.50 -11.10 3.82
C ALA A 51 2.59 -10.23 4.47
N ALA A 52 3.07 -9.21 3.76
CA ALA A 52 4.07 -8.29 4.32
C ALA A 52 3.51 -7.43 5.46
N ALA A 53 2.29 -6.91 5.31
CA ALA A 53 1.64 -6.18 6.39
C ALA A 53 1.42 -7.08 7.63
N ALA A 54 1.15 -8.38 7.44
CA ALA A 54 1.03 -9.34 8.54
C ALA A 54 2.39 -9.72 9.18
N ALA A 55 3.48 -9.68 8.40
CA ALA A 55 4.83 -9.91 8.91
C ALA A 55 5.37 -8.71 9.71
N MET A 56 4.79 -7.52 9.55
CA MET A 56 5.08 -6.36 10.38
C MET A 56 4.40 -6.56 11.75
N THR A 57 5.19 -6.95 12.76
CA THR A 57 4.73 -7.45 14.08
C THR A 57 3.77 -6.53 14.84
N ASP A 58 3.70 -5.23 14.49
CA ASP A 58 2.89 -4.23 15.18
C ASP A 58 1.79 -3.60 14.32
N THR A 59 1.59 -4.07 13.08
CA THR A 59 0.63 -3.44 12.15
C THR A 59 -0.47 -4.42 11.74
N LYS A 60 -1.72 -3.95 11.73
CA LYS A 60 -2.87 -4.73 11.26
C LYS A 60 -3.63 -3.96 10.18
N VAL A 61 -3.88 -4.61 9.06
CA VAL A 61 -4.80 -4.09 8.04
C VAL A 61 -6.24 -4.26 8.55
N ILE A 62 -6.94 -3.16 8.79
CA ILE A 62 -8.33 -3.15 9.27
C ILE A 62 -9.37 -2.89 8.18
N GLY A 63 -8.92 -2.53 6.98
CA GLY A 63 -9.79 -2.33 5.82
C GLY A 63 -9.00 -1.98 4.56
N SER A 64 -9.54 -2.37 3.41
CA SER A 64 -8.97 -2.10 2.09
C SER A 64 -10.08 -1.85 1.08
N ALA A 65 -9.80 -1.01 0.09
CA ALA A 65 -10.67 -0.80 -1.06
C ALA A 65 -9.82 -0.75 -2.33
N MET A 66 -10.42 -1.14 -3.46
CA MET A 66 -9.81 -1.10 -4.78
C MET A 66 -10.75 -0.43 -5.77
N GLY A 67 -10.17 0.17 -6.80
CA GLY A 67 -10.91 0.79 -7.89
C GLY A 67 -9.97 1.34 -8.95
N GLU A 68 -10.54 1.75 -10.07
CA GLU A 68 -9.81 2.44 -11.13
C GLU A 68 -9.52 3.89 -10.72
N LEU A 69 -8.29 4.35 -10.99
CA LEU A 69 -7.88 5.72 -10.71
C LEU A 69 -8.38 6.64 -11.83
N LEU A 70 -9.38 7.47 -11.51
CA LEU A 70 -9.98 8.37 -12.50
C LEU A 70 -9.14 9.64 -12.74
N VAL A 71 -8.52 10.18 -11.69
CA VAL A 71 -7.70 11.41 -11.75
C VAL A 71 -6.58 11.32 -10.71
N ASP A 72 -5.36 11.67 -11.11
CA ASP A 72 -4.20 11.85 -10.21
C ASP A 72 -3.52 13.19 -10.53
N TYR A 73 -3.73 14.19 -9.66
CA TYR A 73 -3.03 15.46 -9.77
C TYR A 73 -1.62 15.28 -9.22
N LYS A 74 -0.62 15.60 -10.05
CA LYS A 74 0.80 15.56 -9.69
C LYS A 74 1.25 16.88 -9.07
#